data_AF-A0AAU6TZB2-F1
#
_entry.id   AF-A0AAU6TZB2-F1
#
_cell.length_a   1.000
_cell.length_b   1.000
_cell.length_c   1.000
_cell.angle_alpha   90.00
_cell.angle_beta   90.00
_cell.angle_gamma   90.00
#
_symmetry.space_group_name_H-M   'P 1'
#
loop_
_entity.id
_entity.type
_entity.pdbx_description
1 polymer ?
#
loop_
_entity_poly.entity_id
_entity_poly.type
_entity_poly.pdbx_seq_one_letter_code
_entity_poly.pdbx_strand_id
1 'polypeptide(L)' 'MIWFQKAAEQNHASAQFNLGMMYQNGDGVEKNEKVAQEWFQKAEQQKTK' A
#
# COMPACT_ATOMS: atom_id res chain seq x y z
N MET A 1 -4.50 4.62 9.58
CA MET A 1 -3.17 4.42 8.98
C MET A 1 -2.39 3.26 9.61
N ILE A 2 -2.14 3.26 10.92
CA ILE A 2 -1.25 2.27 11.59
C ILE A 2 -1.65 0.80 11.35
N TRP A 3 -2.95 0.50 11.23
CA TRP A 3 -3.42 -0.87 10.99
C TRP A 3 -3.05 -1.40 9.60
N PHE A 4 -3.24 -0.62 8.53
CA PHE A 4 -2.86 -1.04 7.19
C PHE A 4 -1.34 -1.07 7.00
N GLN A 5 -0.60 -0.17 7.65
CA GLN A 5 0.86 -0.15 7.59
C GLN A 5 1.44 -1.40 8.24
N LYS A 6 0.98 -1.77 9.45
CA LYS A 6 1.34 -3.04 10.10
C LYS A 6 0.96 -4.28 9.29
N ALA A 7 -0.18 -4.26 8.60
CA ALA A 7 -0.60 -5.38 7.75
C ALA A 7 0.19 -5.45 6.43
N ALA A 8 0.53 -4.29 5.86
CA ALA A 8 1.37 -4.18 4.67
C ALA A 8 2.82 -4.62 4.94
N GLU A 9 3.32 -4.35 6.15
CA GLU A 9 4.61 -4.85 6.66
C GLU A 9 4.61 -6.36 6.91
N GLN A 10 3.45 -6.96 7.17
CA GLN A 10 3.28 -8.41 7.28
C GLN A 10 3.13 -9.12 5.93
N ASN A 11 3.50 -8.46 4.82
CA ASN A 11 3.41 -8.98 3.45
C ASN A 11 1.99 -9.36 3.00
N HIS A 12 0.97 -8.70 3.57
CA HIS A 12 -0.39 -8.91 3.09
C HIS A 12 -0.63 -8.08 1.82
N ALA A 13 -0.61 -8.73 0.65
CA ALA A 13 -0.72 -8.04 -0.65
C ALA A 13 -1.97 -7.13 -0.74
N SER A 14 -3.10 -7.55 -0.16
CA SER A 14 -4.33 -6.74 -0.09
C SER A 14 -4.15 -5.47 0.77
N ALA A 15 -3.37 -5.54 1.85
CA ALA A 15 -3.09 -4.38 2.69
C ALA A 15 -2.13 -3.41 2.01
N GLN A 16 -1.12 -3.93 1.30
CA GLN A 16 -0.20 -3.12 0.49
C GLN A 16 -0.97 -2.39 -0.63
N PHE A 17 -1.87 -3.08 -1.33
CA PHE A 17 -2.73 -2.46 -2.35
C PHE A 17 -3.64 -1.36 -1.77
N ASN A 18 -4.30 -1.62 -0.64
CA ASN A 18 -5.12 -0.61 0.02
C ASN A 18 -4.29 0.59 0.51
N LEU A 19 -3.05 0.38 0.97
CA LEU A 19 -2.16 1.48 1.32
C LEU A 19 -1.82 2.35 0.11
N GLY A 20 -1.54 1.70 -1.04
CA GLY A 20 -1.30 2.39 -2.30
C GLY A 20 -2.49 3.27 -2.71
N MET A 21 -3.71 2.74 -2.60
CA MET A 21 -4.95 3.48 -2.87
C MET A 21 -5.13 4.69 -1.93
N MET A 22 -4.83 4.54 -0.63
CA MET A 22 -4.89 5.67 0.31
C MET A 22 -3.93 6.78 -0.07
N TYR A 23 -2.68 6.46 -0.44
CA TYR A 23 -1.71 7.44 -0.93
C TYR A 23 -2.09 8.04 -2.29
N GLN A 24 -2.78 7.30 -3.14
CA GLN A 24 -3.25 7.83 -4.43
C GLN A 24 -4.40 8.83 -4.26
N ASN A 25 -5.32 8.55 -3.34
CA ASN A 25 -6.52 9.36 -3.12
C ASN A 25 -6.31 10.47 -2.08
N GLY A 26 -5.29 10.37 -1.23
CA GLY A 26 -5.11 11.25 -0.08
C GLY A 26 -6.08 10.95 1.07
N ASP A 27 -6.58 9.70 1.14
CA ASP A 27 -7.57 9.30 2.15
C ASP A 27 -6.89 9.06 3.50
N GLY A 28 -6.87 10.10 4.36
CA GLY A 28 -6.23 10.04 5.67
C GLY A 28 -4.70 10.03 5.65
N VAL A 29 -4.10 10.28 4.47
CA VAL A 29 -2.67 10.46 4.24
C VAL A 29 -2.47 11.58 3.22
N GLU A 30 -1.29 12.19 3.18
CA GLU A 30 -0.98 13.13 2.10
C GLU A 30 -0.92 12.37 0.77
N LYS A 31 -1.62 12.89 -0.24
CA LYS A 31 -1.62 12.29 -1.57
C LYS A 31 -0.17 12.25 -2.10
N ASN A 32 0.32 11.04 -2.38
CA ASN A 32 1.65 10.81 -2.90
C ASN A 32 1.64 9.64 -3.89
N GLU A 33 1.62 9.98 -5.17
CA GLU A 33 1.55 8.99 -6.26
C GLU A 33 2.79 8.10 -6.33
N LYS A 34 3.96 8.63 -5.94
CA LYS A 34 5.21 7.86 -5.90
C LYS A 34 5.15 6.77 -4.83
N VAL A 35 4.73 7.14 -3.63
CA VAL A 35 4.55 6.20 -2.52
C VAL A 35 3.44 5.19 -2.85
N ALA A 36 2.37 5.61 -3.51
CA ALA A 36 1.32 4.70 -3.96
C ALA A 36 1.85 3.62 -4.92
N GLN A 37 2.63 4.00 -5.93
CA GLN A 37 3.26 3.05 -6.86
C GLN A 37 4.20 2.07 -6.16
N GLU A 38 5.01 2.54 -5.21
CA GLU A 38 5.90 1.65 -4.43
C GLU A 38 5.12 0.58 -3.68
N TRP A 39 3.96 0.92 -3.09
CA TRP A 39 3.11 -0.04 -2.41
C TRP A 39 2.41 -1.01 -3.37
N PHE A 40 1.98 -0.54 -4.55
CA PHE A 40 1.41 -1.41 -5.58
C PHE A 40 2.44 -2.41 -6.11
N GLN A 41 3.68 -1.97 -6.38
CA GLN A 41 4.76 -2.85 -6.82
C GLN A 41 5.06 -3.94 -5.78
N LYS A 42 5.12 -3.59 -4.49
CA LYS A 42 5.27 -4.58 -3.42
C LYS A 42 4.11 -5.58 -3.40
N ALA A 43 2.87 -5.10 -3.57
CA ALA A 43 1.70 -5.96 -3.61
C ALA A 43 1.73 -6.95 -4.79
N GLU A 44 2.17 -6.51 -5.97
CA GLU A 44 2.32 -7.34 -7.16
C GLU A 44 3.45 -8.36 -7.03
N GLN A 45 4.61 -7.96 -6.50
CA GLN A 45 5.73 -8.85 -6.21
C GLN A 45 5.34 -9.96 -5.22
N GLN A 46 4.47 -9.65 -4.26
CA GLN A 46 4.01 -10.63 -3.28
C GLN A 46 2.94 -11.59 -3.83
N LYS A 47 2.14 -11.17 -4.81
CA LYS A 47 1.15 -12.02 -5.50
C LYS A 47 1.79 -13.02 -6.47
N THR A 48 2.99 -12.72 -6.96
CA THR A 48 3.72 -13.54 -7.94
C THR A 48 4.64 -14.58 -7.29
N LYS A 49 4.59 -14.72 -5.97
CA LYS A 49 5.38 -15.67 -5.18
C LYS A 49 4.53 -16.85 -4.72
#